data_AF-A0A520HSP7-F1
#
_entry.id   AF-A0A520HSP7-F1
#
_cell.length_a   1.000
_cell.length_b   1.000
_cell.length_c   1.000
_cell.angle_alpha   90.00
_cell.angle_beta   90.00
_cell.angle_gamma   90.00
#
_symmetry.space_group_name_H-M   'P 1'
#
loop_
_entity.id
_entity.type
_entity.pdbx_description
1 polymer ?
#
loop_
_entity_poly.entity_id
_entity_poly.type
_entity_poly.pdbx_seq_one_letter_code
_entity_poly.pdbx_strand_id
1 'polypeptide(L)'
;FIGLTGGALQNHIDGQAASVGARLKMRVRLHGFDGICRMAGAGAGIGIVPEAAARRCRRSTRIAIVRLRDDWATRRLSLCVRDEGELTTPARALFDHLSKVDR
;
A
#
# COMPACT_ATOMS: atom_id res chain seq x y z
N PHE A 1 0.52 14.05 -8.54
CA PHE A 1 0.45 12.84 -7.72
C PHE A 1 1.81 12.14 -7.72
N ILE A 2 2.26 11.68 -6.56
CA ILE A 2 3.47 10.87 -6.35
C ILE A 2 2.99 9.43 -6.21
N GLY A 3 3.29 8.58 -7.17
CA GLY A 3 2.79 7.20 -7.16
C GLY A 3 3.91 6.17 -7.23
N LEU A 4 3.52 4.91 -7.18
CA LEU A 4 4.47 3.81 -7.36
C LEU A 4 4.76 3.60 -8.85
N THR A 5 5.90 2.99 -9.13
CA THR A 5 6.25 2.53 -10.49
C THR A 5 5.26 1.47 -10.98
N GLY A 6 4.66 0.69 -10.08
CA GLY A 6 3.62 -0.28 -10.39
C GLY A 6 3.22 -1.12 -9.18
N GLY A 7 2.55 -2.25 -9.43
CA GLY A 7 2.12 -3.21 -8.42
C GLY A 7 0.65 -3.08 -8.02
N ALA A 8 0.17 -4.06 -7.26
CA ALA A 8 -1.27 -4.21 -6.98
C ALA A 8 -1.91 -2.97 -6.35
N LEU A 9 -1.21 -2.26 -5.45
CA LEU A 9 -1.75 -1.04 -4.85
C LEU A 9 -1.90 0.09 -5.87
N GLN A 10 -0.90 0.30 -6.74
CA GLN A 10 -0.97 1.35 -7.76
C GLN A 10 -2.06 1.05 -8.77
N ASN A 11 -2.17 -0.21 -9.22
CA ASN A 11 -3.23 -0.65 -10.12
C ASN A 11 -4.62 -0.47 -9.49
N HIS A 12 -4.77 -0.78 -8.20
CA HIS A 12 -6.02 -0.56 -7.45
C HIS A 12 -6.39 0.93 -7.44
N ILE A 13 -5.45 1.80 -7.07
CA ILE A 13 -5.66 3.25 -7.03
C ILE A 13 -6.02 3.80 -8.42
N ASP A 14 -5.32 3.36 -9.47
CA ASP A 14 -5.60 3.79 -10.85
C ASP A 14 -6.98 3.31 -11.30
N GLY A 15 -7.39 2.09 -10.92
CA GLY A 15 -8.74 1.57 -11.15
C GLY A 15 -9.84 2.37 -10.42
N GLN A 16 -9.60 2.77 -9.17
CA GLN A 16 -10.53 3.63 -8.43
C GLN A 16 -10.67 5.01 -9.08
N ALA A 17 -9.55 5.61 -9.52
CA ALA A 17 -9.60 6.86 -10.27
C ALA A 17 -10.38 6.70 -11.59
N ALA A 18 -10.13 5.63 -12.34
CA ALA A 18 -10.83 5.35 -13.59
C ALA A 18 -12.35 5.14 -13.37
N SER A 19 -12.75 4.51 -12.28
CA SER A 19 -14.16 4.26 -11.95
C SER A 19 -14.99 5.54 -11.77
N VAL A 20 -14.32 6.66 -11.43
CA VAL A 20 -14.95 8.00 -11.31
C VAL A 20 -14.65 8.88 -12.52
N GLY A 21 -14.21 8.30 -13.64
CA GLY A 21 -13.89 9.03 -14.87
C GLY A 21 -12.62 9.90 -14.78
N ALA A 22 -11.77 9.66 -13.78
CA ALA A 22 -10.55 10.43 -13.54
C ALA A 22 -9.29 9.64 -13.92
N ARG A 23 -8.19 10.37 -14.15
CA ARG A 23 -6.85 9.81 -14.26
C ARG A 23 -5.89 10.59 -13.38
N LEU A 24 -5.07 9.89 -12.60
CA LEU A 24 -4.06 10.55 -11.77
C LEU A 24 -2.97 11.19 -12.62
N LYS A 25 -2.79 12.50 -12.46
CA LYS A 25 -1.64 13.22 -13.05
C LYS A 25 -0.37 12.90 -12.27
N MET A 26 0.41 11.97 -12.80
CA MET A 26 1.68 11.52 -12.22
C MET A 26 2.75 12.60 -12.36
N ARG A 27 3.37 12.99 -11.25
CA ARG A 27 4.54 13.90 -11.20
C ARG A 27 5.84 13.13 -11.06
N VAL A 28 5.82 12.01 -10.36
CA VAL A 28 6.96 11.11 -10.16
C VAL A 28 6.44 9.70 -9.86
N ARG A 29 7.24 8.70 -10.24
CA ARG A 29 7.03 7.29 -9.92
C ARG A 29 8.21 6.75 -9.12
N LEU A 30 7.93 6.02 -8.04
CA LEU A 30 8.94 5.51 -7.11
C LEU A 30 8.69 4.03 -6.78
N HIS A 31 9.72 3.31 -6.35
CA HIS A 31 9.60 1.88 -6.07
C HIS A 31 8.99 1.55 -4.70
N GLY A 32 8.93 2.50 -3.77
CA GLY A 32 8.50 2.22 -2.40
C GLY A 32 7.87 3.40 -1.67
N PHE A 33 7.18 3.09 -0.58
CA PHE A 33 6.40 4.06 0.20
C PHE A 33 7.26 5.11 0.89
N ASP A 34 8.46 4.75 1.34
CA ASP A 34 9.35 5.67 2.03
C ASP A 34 9.78 6.81 1.08
N GLY A 35 10.04 6.48 -0.19
CA GLY A 35 10.31 7.47 -1.24
C GLY A 35 9.11 8.39 -1.47
N ILE A 36 7.89 7.83 -1.53
CA ILE A 36 6.66 8.62 -1.67
C ILE A 36 6.53 9.61 -0.51
N CYS A 37 6.71 9.14 0.72
CA CYS A 37 6.59 9.97 1.93
C CYS A 37 7.69 11.05 1.98
N ARG A 38 8.91 10.73 1.55
CA ARG A 38 10.01 11.70 1.49
C ARG A 38 9.74 12.80 0.47
N MET A 39 9.29 12.43 -0.73
CA MET A 39 8.96 13.40 -1.78
C MET A 39 7.74 14.26 -1.41
N ALA A 40 6.74 13.68 -0.76
CA ALA A 40 5.61 14.44 -0.24
C ALA A 40 6.05 15.45 0.83
N GLY A 41 6.90 15.04 1.78
CA GLY A 41 7.45 15.92 2.81
C GLY A 41 8.38 17.01 2.28
N ALA A 42 8.90 16.84 1.06
CA ALA A 42 9.66 17.84 0.32
C ALA A 42 8.78 18.74 -0.58
N GLY A 43 7.45 18.59 -0.54
CA GLY A 43 6.53 19.44 -1.30
C GLY A 43 6.33 19.03 -2.77
N ALA A 44 6.81 17.86 -3.19
CA ALA A 44 6.65 17.40 -4.58
C ALA A 44 5.21 17.01 -4.95
N GLY A 45 4.30 16.90 -3.96
CA GLY A 45 2.88 16.61 -4.14
C GLY A 45 2.34 15.63 -3.10
N ILE A 46 1.21 15.00 -3.43
CA ILE A 46 0.52 14.01 -2.58
C ILE A 46 0.63 12.61 -3.19
N GLY A 47 0.57 11.58 -2.35
CA GLY A 47 0.50 10.16 -2.73
C GLY A 47 -0.38 9.37 -1.76
N ILE A 48 -0.84 8.20 -2.20
CA ILE A 48 -1.62 7.27 -1.36
C ILE A 48 -0.72 6.09 -1.00
N VAL A 49 -0.62 5.77 0.29
CA VAL A 49 0.20 4.68 0.82
C VAL A 49 -0.55 3.95 1.94
N PRO A 50 -0.18 2.71 2.31
CA PRO A 50 -0.72 2.04 3.48
C PRO A 50 -0.47 2.85 4.76
N GLU A 51 -1.44 2.86 5.67
CA GLU A 51 -1.35 3.63 6.93
C GLU A 51 -0.10 3.29 7.74
N ALA A 52 0.25 2.01 7.85
CA ALA A 52 1.46 1.57 8.55
C ALA A 52 2.73 2.22 7.99
N ALA A 53 2.82 2.36 6.66
CA ALA A 53 3.95 3.03 6.01
C ALA A 53 3.94 4.53 6.29
N ALA A 54 2.78 5.19 6.17
CA ALA A 54 2.65 6.63 6.50
C ALA A 54 3.06 6.92 7.96
N ARG A 55 2.59 6.11 8.91
CA ARG A 55 2.93 6.25 10.34
C ARG A 55 4.41 6.04 10.60
N ARG A 56 5.03 5.05 9.94
CA ARG A 56 6.47 4.81 10.03
C ARG A 56 7.28 6.00 9.51
N CYS A 57 6.92 6.54 8.35
CA CYS A 57 7.64 7.65 7.73
C CYS A 57 7.41 9.00 8.41
N ARG A 58 6.27 9.22 9.07
CA ARG A 58 5.97 10.49 9.77
C ARG A 58 7.02 10.84 10.83
N ARG A 59 7.76 9.86 11.36
CA ARG A 59 8.87 10.10 12.29
C ARG A 59 10.06 10.79 11.63
N SER A 60 10.26 10.59 10.32
CA SER A 60 11.43 11.08 9.58
C SER A 60 11.07 12.07 8.47
N THR A 61 9.78 12.31 8.20
CA THR A 61 9.32 13.24 7.16
C THR A 61 8.24 14.19 7.67
N ARG A 62 8.21 15.41 7.14
CA ARG A 62 7.19 16.43 7.44
C ARG A 62 5.96 16.24 6.55
N ILE A 63 5.20 15.18 6.80
CA ILE A 63 3.95 14.89 6.07
C ILE A 63 2.72 15.02 6.97
N ALA A 64 1.64 15.54 6.42
CA ALA A 64 0.30 15.33 6.96
C ALA A 64 -0.24 13.97 6.48
N ILE A 65 -0.98 13.28 7.35
CA ILE A 65 -1.64 12.02 7.01
C ILE A 65 -3.14 12.25 7.03
N VAL A 66 -3.81 11.93 5.94
CA VAL A 66 -5.27 11.98 5.81
C VAL A 66 -5.76 10.58 5.47
N ARG A 67 -6.66 10.04 6.31
CA ARG A 67 -7.27 8.73 6.07
C ARG A 67 -8.35 8.86 5.00
N LEU A 68 -8.29 8.01 3.98
CA LEU A 68 -9.38 7.85 3.02
C LEU A 68 -10.55 7.12 3.69
N ARG A 69 -11.78 7.61 3.44
CA ARG A 69 -13.00 7.09 4.08
C ARG A 69 -13.76 6.12 3.19
N ASP A 70 -13.39 6.04 1.93
CA ASP A 70 -14.01 5.15 0.95
C ASP A 70 -13.76 3.68 1.29
N ASP A 71 -14.75 2.83 1.06
CA ASP A 71 -14.68 1.40 1.40
C ASP A 71 -13.52 0.69 0.70
N TRP A 72 -13.17 1.12 -0.50
CA TRP A 72 -12.06 0.57 -1.28
C TRP A 72 -10.68 0.84 -0.65
N ALA A 73 -10.58 1.81 0.25
CA ALA A 73 -9.31 2.20 0.86
C ALA A 73 -8.83 1.20 1.91
N THR A 74 -9.75 0.38 2.46
CA THR A 74 -9.38 -0.70 3.37
C THR A 74 -8.84 -1.87 2.59
N ARG A 75 -7.50 -1.95 2.51
CA ARG A 75 -6.83 -3.05 1.82
C ARG A 75 -6.96 -4.35 2.61
N ARG A 76 -7.55 -5.37 1.98
CA ARG A 76 -7.55 -6.75 2.51
C ARG A 76 -6.31 -7.47 2.00
N LEU A 77 -5.49 -7.97 2.93
CA LEU A 77 -4.39 -8.88 2.62
C LEU A 77 -4.89 -10.30 2.88
N SER A 78 -4.58 -11.20 1.97
CA SER A 78 -4.98 -12.60 2.04
C SER A 78 -3.75 -13.49 1.93
N LEU A 79 -3.74 -14.58 2.70
CA LEU A 79 -2.79 -15.67 2.52
C LEU A 79 -3.44 -16.68 1.58
N CYS A 80 -2.74 -17.01 0.50
CA CYS A 80 -3.25 -17.92 -0.53
C CYS A 80 -2.28 -19.08 -0.69
N VAL A 81 -2.82 -20.29 -0.59
CA VAL A 81 -2.11 -21.54 -0.87
C VAL A 81 -3.02 -22.39 -1.77
N ARG A 82 -2.43 -23.27 -2.60
CA ARG A 82 -3.21 -24.13 -3.50
C ARG A 82 -4.03 -25.13 -2.69
N ASP A 83 -3.34 -25.83 -1.80
CA ASP A 83 -3.90 -26.73 -0.81
C ASP A 83 -3.06 -26.57 0.46
N GLU A 84 -3.72 -26.42 1.59
CA GLU A 84 -3.07 -26.38 2.89
C GLU A 84 -2.38 -27.72 3.21
N GLY A 85 -3.01 -28.85 2.88
CA GLY A 85 -2.48 -30.19 3.13
C GLY A 85 -1.17 -30.50 2.39
N GLU A 86 -0.90 -29.76 1.31
CA GLU A 86 0.32 -29.90 0.49
C GLU A 86 1.48 -29.01 0.97
N LEU A 87 1.29 -28.20 2.02
CA LEU A 87 2.35 -27.34 2.53
C LEU A 87 3.47 -28.17 3.16
N THR A 88 4.71 -27.90 2.73
CA THR A 88 5.89 -28.39 3.42
C THR A 88 5.92 -27.85 4.86
N THR A 89 6.57 -28.58 5.78
CA THR A 89 6.70 -28.15 7.19
C THR A 89 7.13 -26.68 7.37
N PRO A 90 8.18 -26.15 6.68
CA PRO A 90 8.52 -24.74 6.80
C PRO A 90 7.46 -23.79 6.22
N ALA A 91 6.78 -24.17 5.13
CA ALA A 91 5.71 -23.35 4.55
C ALA A 91 4.48 -23.29 5.45
N ARG A 92 4.11 -24.41 6.09
CA ARG A 92 3.05 -24.46 7.11
C ARG A 92 3.39 -23.57 8.30
N ALA A 93 4.60 -23.66 8.83
CA ALA A 93 5.03 -22.83 9.96
C ALA A 93 4.93 -21.33 9.65
N LEU A 94 5.32 -20.93 8.43
CA LEU A 94 5.16 -19.55 7.97
C LEU A 94 3.68 -19.16 7.80
N PHE A 95 2.87 -20.02 7.19
CA PHE A 95 1.44 -19.80 7.00
C PHE A 95 0.73 -19.60 8.35
N ASP A 96 0.99 -20.47 9.32
CA ASP A 96 0.41 -20.39 10.65
C ASP A 96 0.88 -19.14 11.41
N HIS A 97 2.14 -18.73 11.23
CA HIS A 97 2.67 -17.50 11.81
C HIS A 97 1.98 -16.26 11.22
N LEU A 98 1.85 -16.19 9.90
CA LEU A 98 1.22 -15.05 9.22
C LEU A 98 -0.30 -15.02 9.37
N SER A 99 -0.94 -16.18 9.63
CA SER A 99 -2.39 -16.28 9.86
C SER A 99 -2.81 -15.74 11.23
N LYS A 100 -1.87 -15.60 12.16
CA LYS A 100 -2.11 -14.92 13.43
C LYS A 100 -2.22 -13.43 13.15
N VAL A 101 -3.45 -12.94 13.12
CA VAL A 101 -3.73 -11.50 12.98
C VAL A 101 -3.13 -10.78 14.19
N ASP A 102 -2.13 -9.94 13.96
CA ASP A 102 -1.74 -8.91 14.92
C ASP A 102 -2.92 -7.92 14.99
N ARG A 103 -3.63 -7.90 16.12
CA ARG A 103 -4.78 -7.02 16.36
C ARG A 103 -4.35 -5.56 16.50
#